data_AF-A0A7I8MJC6-F1
#
_entry.id   AF-A0A7I8MJC6-F1
#
_cell.length_a   1.000
_cell.length_b   1.000
_cell.length_c   1.000
_cell.angle_alpha   90.00
_cell.angle_beta   90.00
_cell.angle_gamma   90.00
#
_symmetry.space_group_name_H-M   'P 1'
#
loop_
_entity.id
_entity.type
_entity.pdbx_description
1 polymer ?
#
loop_
_entity_poly.entity_id
_entity_poly.type
_entity_poly.pdbx_seq_one_letter_code
_entity_poly.pdbx_strand_id
1 'polypeptide(L)' 'MRKQAVNQIERDVISQILTHTRWNRSKASKILKISYKTLLYKISDLNIRPSNPENNKNYR' A
#
# COMPACT_ATOMS: atom_id res chain seq x y z
N MET A 1 -10.14 18.67 10.49
CA MET A 1 -10.00 18.76 9.02
C MET A 1 -8.66 18.29 8.44
N ARG A 2 -7.51 18.34 9.15
CA ARG A 2 -6.20 17.95 8.54
C ARG A 2 -5.93 16.44 8.38
N LYS A 3 -6.41 15.59 9.30
CA LYS A 3 -6.09 14.14 9.28
C LYS A 3 -6.68 13.39 8.09
N GLN A 4 -7.88 13.77 7.64
CA GLN A 4 -8.56 13.08 6.54
C GLN A 4 -7.87 13.31 5.18
N ALA A 5 -7.41 14.54 4.92
CA ALA A 5 -6.69 14.87 3.69
C ALA A 5 -5.36 14.11 3.58
N VAL A 6 -4.61 14.02 4.69
CA VAL A 6 -3.33 13.28 4.72
C VAL A 6 -3.54 11.79 4.49
N ASN A 7 -4.57 11.19 5.11
CA ASN A 7 -4.87 9.78 4.93
C ASN A 7 -5.26 9.44 3.48
N GLN A 8 -5.98 10.34 2.80
CA GLN A 8 -6.35 10.14 1.40
C GLN A 8 -5.12 10.17 0.48
N ILE A 9 -4.26 11.18 0.65
CA ILE A 9 -3.02 11.28 -0.12
C ILE A 9 -2.14 10.07 0.13
N GLU A 10 -1.97 9.66 1.39
CA GLU A 10 -1.15 8.52 1.76
C GLU A 10 -1.70 7.21 1.17
N ARG A 11 -3.02 7.04 1.18
CA ARG A 11 -3.70 5.91 0.53
C ARG A 11 -3.42 5.87 -0.96
N ASP A 12 -3.56 7.00 -1.64
CA ASP A 12 -3.39 7.09 -3.09
C ASP A 12 -1.93 6.81 -3.50
N VAL A 13 -0.97 7.39 -2.76
CA VAL A 13 0.46 7.16 -3.01
C VAL A 13 0.82 5.69 -2.79
N ILE A 14 0.41 5.08 -1.68
CA ILE A 14 0.71 3.68 -1.38
C ILE A 14 0.06 2.77 -2.43
N SER A 15 -1.19 3.04 -2.81
CA SER A 15 -1.90 2.28 -3.85
C SER A 15 -1.22 2.36 -5.22
N GLN A 16 -0.76 3.54 -5.63
CA GLN A 16 -0.03 3.74 -6.87
C GLN A 16 1.30 2.98 -6.88
N ILE A 17 2.09 3.07 -5.81
CA ILE A 17 3.37 2.35 -5.72
C ILE A 17 3.16 0.83 -5.66
N LEU A 18 2.14 0.35 -4.94
CA LEU A 18 1.78 -1.06 -4.96
C LEU A 18 1.42 -1.51 -6.37
N THR A 19 0.60 -0.75 -7.09
CA THR A 19 0.23 -1.07 -8.47
C THR A 19 1.45 -1.07 -9.41
N HIS A 20 2.31 -0.05 -9.33
CA HIS A 20 3.53 0.07 -10.12
C HIS A 20 4.53 -1.07 -9.83
N THR A 21 4.57 -1.57 -8.61
CA THR A 21 5.42 -2.70 -8.21
C THR A 21 4.75 -4.07 -8.40
N ARG A 22 3.57 -4.14 -9.06
CA ARG A 22 2.75 -5.36 -9.18
C ARG A 22 2.50 -6.01 -7.81
N TRP A 23 2.20 -5.18 -6.83
CA TRP A 23 1.96 -5.53 -5.44
C TRP A 23 3.12 -6.25 -4.75
N ASN A 24 4.35 -6.04 -5.22
CA ASN A 24 5.55 -6.48 -4.51
C ASN A 24 5.77 -5.56 -3.29
N ARG A 25 5.22 -5.97 -2.14
CA ARG A 25 5.25 -5.22 -0.88
C ARG A 25 6.69 -4.89 -0.44
N SER A 26 7.64 -5.79 -0.66
CA SER A 26 9.06 -5.55 -0.33
C SER A 26 9.72 -4.48 -1.22
N LYS A 27 9.36 -4.45 -2.51
CA LYS A 27 9.84 -3.39 -3.43
C LYS A 27 9.14 -2.07 -3.13
N ALA A 28 7.84 -2.10 -2.85
CA ALA A 28 7.06 -0.93 -2.48
C ALA A 28 7.57 -0.27 -1.20
N SER A 29 7.90 -1.04 -0.15
CA SER A 29 8.41 -0.48 1.11
C SER A 29 9.76 0.22 0.92
N LYS A 30 10.63 -0.32 0.04
CA LYS A 30 11.91 0.30 -0.33
C LYS A 30 11.71 1.62 -1.08
N ILE A 31 10.76 1.68 -2.02
CA ILE A 31 10.44 2.90 -2.78
C ILE A 31 9.83 3.98 -1.87
N LEU A 32 8.89 3.58 -1.00
CA LEU A 32 8.25 4.46 -0.02
C LEU A 32 9.19 4.85 1.15
N LYS A 33 10.38 4.24 1.24
CA LYS A 33 11.37 4.44 2.31
C LYS A 33 10.78 4.23 3.71
N ILE A 34 9.89 3.26 3.86
CA ILE A 34 9.30 2.87 5.14
C ILE A 34 9.63 1.41 5.46
N SER A 35 9.53 1.05 6.74
CA SER A 35 9.69 -0.35 7.12
C SER A 35 8.59 -1.22 6.49
N TYR A 36 8.89 -2.49 6.24
CA TYR A 36 7.91 -3.45 5.74
C TYR A 36 6.69 -3.55 6.67
N LYS A 37 6.92 -3.54 8.00
CA LYS A 37 5.86 -3.55 9.01
C LYS A 37 4.96 -2.32 8.92
N THR A 38 5.56 -1.13 8.71
CA THR A 38 4.82 0.12 8.51
C THR A 38 3.97 0.06 7.26
N LEU A 39 4.50 -0.48 6.16
CA LEU A 39 3.73 -0.66 4.92
C LEU A 39 2.53 -1.58 5.15
N LEU A 40 2.72 -2.73 5.81
CA LEU A 40 1.63 -3.65 6.12
C LEU A 40 0.56 -2.99 6.99
N TYR A 41 0.98 -2.27 8.04
CA TYR A 41 0.04 -1.55 8.90
C TYR A 41 -0.78 -0.53 8.10
N LYS A 42 -0.15 0.27 7.23
CA LYS A 42 -0.85 1.25 6.40
C LYS A 42 -1.79 0.62 5.38
N ILE A 43 -1.43 -0.53 4.80
CA ILE A 43 -2.31 -1.28 3.88
C ILE A 43 -3.58 -1.72 4.62
N SER A 44 -3.44 -2.26 5.84
CA SER A 44 -4.57 -2.70 6.66
C SER A 44 -5.41 -1.54 7.18
N ASP A 45 -4.77 -0.51 7.74
CA ASP A 45 -5.40 0.67 8.34
C ASP A 45 -6.18 1.50 7.30
N LEU A 46 -5.61 1.68 6.11
CA LEU A 46 -6.25 2.41 5.01
C LEU A 46 -7.10 1.51 4.11
N ASN A 47 -7.24 0.22 4.44
CA ASN A 47 -7.98 -0.81 3.70
C ASN A 47 -7.65 -0.81 2.19
N ILE A 48 -6.35 -0.78 1.87
CA ILE A 48 -5.84 -0.74 0.49
C ILE A 48 -5.90 -2.16 -0.09
N ARG A 49 -6.71 -2.34 -1.13
CA ARG A 49 -6.94 -3.64 -1.76
C ARG A 49 -6.59 -3.60 -3.25
N PRO A 50 -6.09 -4.71 -3.82
CA PRO A 50 -5.88 -4.81 -5.26
C PRO A 50 -7.24 -4.78 -5.92
N SER A 51 -7.34 -4.07 -7.03
CA SER A 51 -8.52 -4.13 -7.91
C SER A 51 -8.70 -5.51 -8.54
N ASN A 52 -7.64 -6.33 -8.58
CA ASN A 52 -7.69 -7.70 -9.08
C ASN A 52 -7.05 -8.68 -8.08
N PRO A 53 -7.85 -9.43 -7.30
CA PRO A 53 -7.32 -10.37 -6.29
C PRO A 53 -6.62 -11.59 -6.90
N GLU A 54 -6.85 -11.90 -8.17
CA GLU A 54 -6.41 -13.11 -8.87
C GLU A 54 -4.89 -13.22 -9.08
N ASN A 55 -4.14 -12.11 -9.09
CA ASN A 55 -2.76 -12.09 -9.58
C ASN A 55 -1.68 -12.03 -8.48
N ASN A 56 -2.04 -12.26 -7.21
CA ASN A 56 -1.08 -12.13 -6.12
C ASN A 56 -1.17 -13.33 -5.17
N LYS A 57 -0.24 -14.26 -5.35
CA LYS A 57 -0.05 -15.48 -4.54
C LYS A 57 0.25 -15.22 -3.05
N ASN A 58 0.22 -13.96 -2.61
CA ASN A 58 0.60 -13.49 -1.27
C ASN A 58 -0.60 -13.06 -0.40
N TYR A 59 -1.82 -13.55 -0.71
CA TYR A 59 -3.04 -13.35 0.09
C TYR A 59 -3.42 -14.55 0.96
N ARG A 60 -2.59 -15.60 1.02
CA ARG A 60 -2.74 -16.70 1.98
C ARG A 60 -1.87 -16.47 3.19
#